data_AF-A0A840WRI7-F1
#
_entry.id   AF-A0A840WRI7-F1
#
_cell.length_a   1.000
_cell.length_b   1.000
_cell.length_c   1.000
_cell.angle_alpha   90.00
_cell.angle_beta   90.00
_cell.angle_gamma   90.00
#
_symmetry.space_group_name_H-M   'P 1'
#
loop_
_entity.id
_entity.type
_entity.pdbx_description
1 polymer ?
#
loop_
_entity_poly.entity_id
_entity_poly.type
_entity_poly.pdbx_seq_one_letter_code
_entity_poly.pdbx_strand_id
1 'polypeptide(L)'
;MSEGAPEGLPVGHELPPELRSRIVEALCEIDNLAEERGQATLLRYLSTRTRNRVRTGAAEVFAESMVDHCARNYSFLELSRWLPARESGSRPALAVVELLRPFVAAEENETLAHQLPGSTWPDLDEVRQQLSRIPCEGRIRAVYEQVRGGLVAQGRLPAPNTAWEALVALADFTARDGVPPVLIMCTQLSRDHPGLSCAALLSAWGEPTRWRPPLDPPASVDGPARLIVWVSSGARRDRYELESWAVLRQRGDGLPEFWAHWVDRDVASGEIARRVGERLDLVEEEARILRHPGLRVELVVGLDLMSALRVESWQNEGAGDRPALGDRAELVYRAAEVTDHRFEAVGKIRQLTRERWESLEQRGNANVVDLFHAGDMDEILLHRRLGNEDIICLSVPSGLKHPVKHVLRALGVGVPVVVWHCGEREGSIGDWLNPVRLEGEVTLTAKQVYGLPKVLFDCRTGAGSTEASVYIENPSDVAMMFHDQQPVRPPRPSQISPDSIL
;
A
#
# COMPACT_ATOMS: atom_id res chain seq x y z
N MET A 1 -26.76 -2.89 43.25
CA MET A 1 -26.23 -4.23 42.97
C MET A 1 -26.15 -4.32 41.47
N SER A 2 -24.91 -4.27 40.97
CA SER A 2 -24.55 -4.21 39.56
C SER A 2 -24.34 -5.64 39.08
N GLU A 3 -25.15 -6.10 38.14
CA GLU A 3 -24.97 -7.40 37.50
C GLU A 3 -24.36 -7.21 36.11
N GLY A 4 -23.17 -7.81 35.97
CA GLY A 4 -22.28 -8.03 34.83
C GLY A 4 -22.73 -7.66 33.43
N ALA A 5 -22.00 -6.72 32.82
CA ALA A 5 -21.76 -6.73 31.39
C ALA A 5 -20.89 -7.96 31.02
N PRO A 6 -21.18 -8.69 29.93
CA PRO A 6 -20.27 -9.73 29.45
C PRO A 6 -18.98 -9.06 28.97
N GLU A 7 -17.87 -9.58 29.48
CA GLU A 7 -16.51 -9.12 29.26
C GLU A 7 -16.16 -9.01 27.77
N GLY A 8 -15.39 -7.96 27.45
CA GLY A 8 -14.84 -7.74 26.12
C GLY A 8 -13.95 -8.89 25.67
N LEU A 9 -14.08 -9.27 24.41
CA LEU A 9 -13.22 -10.27 23.79
C LEU A 9 -11.76 -9.77 23.75
N PRO A 10 -10.78 -10.59 24.15
CA PRO A 10 -9.39 -10.19 24.22
C PRO A 10 -8.71 -10.21 22.85
N VAL A 11 -7.76 -9.29 22.72
CA VAL A 11 -6.76 -9.22 21.64
C VAL A 11 -5.94 -10.51 21.60
N GLY A 12 -6.00 -11.23 20.46
CA GLY A 12 -5.16 -12.39 20.13
C GLY A 12 -5.76 -13.74 20.48
N HIS A 13 -6.61 -14.30 19.62
CA HIS A 13 -7.02 -15.70 19.74
C HIS A 13 -5.99 -16.63 19.08
N GLU A 14 -5.19 -17.31 19.90
CA GLU A 14 -4.52 -18.52 19.47
C GLU A 14 -5.55 -19.64 19.28
N LEU A 15 -5.57 -20.25 18.09
CA LEU A 15 -6.39 -21.42 17.81
C LEU A 15 -5.99 -22.56 18.75
N PRO A 16 -6.94 -23.23 19.45
CA PRO A 16 -6.63 -24.39 20.26
C PRO A 16 -5.83 -25.42 19.46
N PRO A 17 -4.73 -25.99 19.99
CA PRO A 17 -3.84 -26.86 19.21
C PRO A 17 -4.56 -28.05 18.54
N GLU A 18 -5.51 -28.64 19.25
CA GLU A 18 -6.34 -29.75 18.74
C GLU A 18 -7.23 -29.32 17.57
N LEU A 19 -7.79 -28.11 17.63
CA LEU A 19 -8.61 -27.56 16.55
C LEU A 19 -7.74 -27.16 15.36
N ARG A 20 -6.55 -26.60 15.60
CA ARG A 20 -5.55 -26.33 14.55
C ARG A 20 -5.20 -27.61 13.80
N SER A 21 -4.85 -28.69 14.51
CA SER A 21 -4.52 -29.99 13.89
C SER A 21 -5.66 -30.49 13.00
N ARG A 22 -6.89 -30.46 13.50
CA ARG A 22 -8.07 -30.91 12.74
C ARG A 22 -8.33 -30.08 11.48
N ILE A 23 -8.11 -28.77 11.53
CA ILE A 23 -8.26 -27.91 10.34
C ILE A 23 -7.15 -28.23 9.32
N VAL A 24 -5.90 -28.39 9.78
CA VAL A 24 -4.76 -28.75 8.92
C VAL A 24 -4.98 -30.10 8.25
N GLU A 25 -5.37 -31.12 9.00
CA GLU A 25 -5.70 -32.45 8.51
C GLU A 25 -6.80 -32.38 7.43
N ALA A 26 -7.91 -31.68 7.71
CA ALA A 26 -9.01 -31.55 6.78
C ALA A 26 -8.64 -30.77 5.50
N LEU A 27 -7.73 -29.78 5.59
CA LEU A 27 -7.19 -29.10 4.41
C LEU A 27 -6.29 -30.02 3.56
N CYS A 28 -5.52 -30.90 4.20
CA CYS A 28 -4.66 -31.86 3.51
C CYS A 28 -5.46 -32.96 2.78
N GLU A 29 -6.68 -33.25 3.24
CA GLU A 29 -7.60 -34.20 2.59
C GLU A 29 -8.28 -33.66 1.33
N ILE A 30 -8.08 -32.37 0.99
CA ILE A 30 -8.61 -31.79 -0.25
C ILE A 30 -7.68 -32.13 -1.40
N ASP A 31 -8.10 -33.03 -2.29
CA ASP A 31 -7.30 -33.53 -3.44
C ASP A 31 -6.66 -32.40 -4.27
N ASN A 32 -7.40 -31.33 -4.57
CA ASN A 32 -6.86 -30.20 -5.33
C ASN A 32 -5.75 -29.45 -4.57
N LEU A 33 -5.73 -29.46 -3.25
CA LEU A 33 -4.69 -28.81 -2.44
C LEU A 33 -3.48 -29.72 -2.18
N ALA A 34 -3.54 -30.99 -2.57
CA ALA A 34 -2.39 -31.90 -2.50
C ALA A 34 -1.26 -31.48 -3.45
N GLU A 35 -1.59 -30.77 -4.53
CA GLU A 35 -0.64 -30.27 -5.53
C GLU A 35 -0.47 -28.75 -5.49
N GLU A 36 0.76 -28.28 -5.74
CA GLU A 36 1.08 -26.83 -5.78
C GLU A 36 0.21 -26.03 -6.76
N ARG A 37 -0.21 -26.65 -7.87
CA ARG A 37 -1.06 -25.99 -8.87
C ARG A 37 -2.43 -25.64 -8.31
N GLY A 38 -3.06 -26.54 -7.55
CA GLY A 38 -4.37 -26.26 -6.96
C GLY A 38 -4.25 -25.34 -5.74
N GLN A 39 -3.17 -25.44 -4.96
CA GLN A 39 -2.83 -24.45 -3.93
C GLN A 39 -2.70 -23.03 -4.51
N ALA A 40 -1.91 -22.88 -5.59
CA ALA A 40 -1.77 -21.61 -6.30
C ALA A 40 -3.10 -21.12 -6.86
N THR A 41 -3.95 -22.03 -7.33
CA THR A 41 -5.30 -21.70 -7.82
C THR A 41 -6.16 -21.14 -6.71
N LEU A 42 -6.18 -21.74 -5.51
CA LEU A 42 -6.90 -21.20 -4.35
C LEU A 42 -6.36 -19.81 -3.95
N LEU A 43 -5.04 -19.66 -3.84
CA LEU A 43 -4.40 -18.40 -3.44
C LEU A 43 -4.70 -17.23 -4.40
N ARG A 44 -5.02 -17.49 -5.67
CA ARG A 44 -5.45 -16.46 -6.63
C ARG A 44 -6.81 -15.85 -6.29
N TYR A 45 -7.64 -16.52 -5.51
CA TYR A 45 -8.97 -16.04 -5.12
C TYR A 45 -9.00 -15.42 -3.71
N LEU A 46 -7.98 -15.70 -2.90
CA LEU A 46 -7.83 -15.07 -1.59
C LEU A 46 -7.18 -13.69 -1.70
N SER A 47 -7.29 -12.91 -0.62
CA SER A 47 -6.66 -11.61 -0.52
C SER A 47 -5.17 -11.66 -0.85
N THR A 48 -4.69 -10.56 -1.39
CA THR A 48 -3.28 -10.32 -1.68
C THR A 48 -2.37 -10.59 -0.47
N ARG A 49 -2.85 -10.26 0.74
CA ARG A 49 -2.11 -10.50 1.99
C ARG A 49 -1.89 -12.00 2.23
N THR A 50 -2.93 -12.81 2.02
CA THR A 50 -2.85 -14.27 2.12
C THR A 50 -1.97 -14.85 1.02
N ARG A 51 -2.19 -14.43 -0.24
CA ARG A 51 -1.43 -14.89 -1.41
C ARG A 51 0.08 -14.70 -1.28
N ASN A 52 0.51 -13.58 -0.70
CA ASN A 52 1.94 -13.24 -0.58
C ASN A 52 2.63 -13.87 0.63
N ARG A 53 1.87 -14.31 1.64
CA ARG A 53 2.43 -14.88 2.88
C ARG A 53 2.36 -16.39 2.94
N VAL A 54 1.36 -17.02 2.33
CA VAL A 54 1.20 -18.47 2.32
C VAL A 54 1.97 -19.03 1.14
N ARG A 55 2.94 -19.93 1.41
CA ARG A 55 3.76 -20.56 0.37
C ARG A 55 3.11 -21.86 -0.07
N THR A 56 3.16 -22.13 -1.38
CA THR A 56 2.84 -23.45 -1.93
C THR A 56 3.95 -24.46 -1.61
N GLY A 57 3.63 -25.74 -1.64
CA GLY A 57 4.58 -26.82 -1.39
C GLY A 57 3.89 -28.11 -0.96
N ALA A 58 4.53 -28.85 -0.05
CA ALA A 58 3.90 -30.01 0.58
C ALA A 58 2.57 -29.62 1.26
N ALA A 59 1.54 -30.45 1.07
CA ALA A 59 0.16 -30.14 1.50
C ALA A 59 0.06 -29.73 2.97
N GLU A 60 0.76 -30.45 3.85
CA GLU A 60 0.81 -30.16 5.30
C GLU A 60 1.44 -28.79 5.58
N VAL A 61 2.58 -28.48 4.96
CA VAL A 61 3.27 -27.18 5.13
C VAL A 61 2.40 -26.02 4.62
N PHE A 62 1.71 -26.22 3.50
CA PHE A 62 0.75 -25.25 2.96
C PHE A 62 -0.43 -25.05 3.91
N ALA A 63 -1.05 -26.14 4.39
CA ALA A 63 -2.19 -26.11 5.29
C ALA A 63 -1.85 -25.43 6.62
N GLU A 64 -0.71 -25.77 7.24
CA GLU A 64 -0.22 -25.10 8.45
C GLU A 64 0.00 -23.60 8.22
N SER A 65 0.67 -23.24 7.13
CA SER A 65 0.95 -21.84 6.79
C SER A 65 -0.35 -21.05 6.54
N MET A 66 -1.34 -21.68 5.92
CA MET A 66 -2.66 -21.08 5.68
C MET A 66 -3.41 -20.85 7.00
N VAL A 67 -3.48 -21.87 7.86
CA VAL A 67 -4.17 -21.78 9.16
C VAL A 67 -3.50 -20.73 10.04
N ASP A 68 -2.17 -20.73 10.14
CA ASP A 68 -1.43 -19.76 10.93
C ASP A 68 -1.61 -18.33 10.38
N HIS A 69 -1.69 -18.18 9.06
CA HIS A 69 -2.01 -16.90 8.45
C HIS A 69 -3.41 -16.43 8.83
N CYS A 70 -4.44 -17.26 8.63
CA CYS A 70 -5.81 -16.90 8.93
C CYS A 70 -6.03 -16.63 10.43
N ALA A 71 -5.38 -17.38 11.31
CA ALA A 71 -5.41 -17.18 12.76
C ALA A 71 -4.88 -15.80 13.16
N ARG A 72 -3.71 -15.42 12.64
CA ARG A 72 -3.04 -14.16 12.99
C ARG A 72 -3.73 -12.93 12.43
N ASN A 73 -4.46 -13.08 11.32
CA ASN A 73 -5.03 -11.96 10.58
C ASN A 73 -6.55 -11.93 10.63
N TYR A 74 -7.18 -12.86 11.35
CA TYR A 74 -8.63 -12.98 11.46
C TYR A 74 -9.31 -12.98 10.09
N SER A 75 -8.88 -13.91 9.24
CA SER A 75 -9.23 -13.95 7.82
C SER A 75 -9.71 -15.34 7.38
N PHE A 76 -10.59 -15.96 8.18
CA PHE A 76 -11.16 -17.28 7.88
C PHE A 76 -12.36 -17.20 6.94
N LEU A 77 -13.04 -16.05 6.87
CA LEU A 77 -14.21 -15.84 6.02
C LEU A 77 -13.90 -16.13 4.54
N GLU A 78 -12.89 -15.48 3.95
CA GLU A 78 -12.52 -15.68 2.55
C GLU A 78 -12.21 -17.16 2.24
N LEU A 79 -11.43 -17.81 3.12
CA LEU A 79 -11.06 -19.21 2.98
C LEU A 79 -12.30 -20.11 3.00
N SER A 80 -13.18 -19.91 3.99
CA SER A 80 -14.42 -20.68 4.15
C SER A 80 -15.39 -20.52 2.98
N ARG A 81 -15.36 -19.38 2.28
CA ARG A 81 -16.25 -19.10 1.14
C ARG A 81 -15.68 -19.63 -0.18
N TRP A 82 -14.38 -19.46 -0.41
CA TRP A 82 -13.75 -19.92 -1.65
C TRP A 82 -13.52 -21.43 -1.69
N LEU A 83 -13.21 -22.09 -0.58
CA LEU A 83 -13.00 -23.54 -0.54
C LEU A 83 -14.17 -24.33 -1.15
N PRO A 84 -15.42 -24.23 -0.65
CA PRO A 84 -16.54 -24.96 -1.24
C PRO A 84 -16.87 -24.52 -2.67
N ALA A 85 -16.67 -23.24 -3.01
CA ALA A 85 -16.91 -22.73 -4.36
C ALA A 85 -15.92 -23.28 -5.40
N ARG A 86 -14.68 -23.58 -5.00
CA ARG A 86 -13.64 -24.16 -5.88
C ARG A 86 -13.68 -25.68 -5.92
N GLU A 87 -14.00 -26.30 -4.79
CA GLU A 87 -14.06 -27.75 -4.64
C GLU A 87 -15.44 -28.33 -4.96
N SER A 88 -16.34 -27.54 -5.55
CA SER A 88 -17.72 -27.95 -5.88
C SER A 88 -18.46 -28.59 -4.70
N GLY A 89 -18.21 -28.10 -3.48
CA GLY A 89 -18.79 -28.65 -2.26
C GLY A 89 -18.25 -30.03 -1.84
N SER A 90 -16.98 -30.34 -2.10
CA SER A 90 -16.36 -31.59 -1.65
C SER A 90 -16.51 -31.80 -0.13
N ARG A 91 -16.62 -33.08 0.30
CA ARG A 91 -16.77 -33.43 1.72
C ARG A 91 -15.63 -32.86 2.60
N PRO A 92 -14.34 -32.94 2.19
CA PRO A 92 -13.25 -32.36 2.97
C PRO A 92 -13.35 -30.83 3.06
N ALA A 93 -13.71 -30.13 1.97
CA ALA A 93 -13.91 -28.68 2.01
C ALA A 93 -15.04 -28.27 2.95
N LEU A 94 -16.16 -29.00 2.96
CA LEU A 94 -17.25 -28.76 3.90
C LEU A 94 -16.86 -29.05 5.35
N ALA A 95 -16.01 -30.05 5.60
CA ALA A 95 -15.48 -30.34 6.93
C ALA A 95 -14.61 -29.19 7.46
N VAL A 96 -13.77 -28.58 6.61
CA VAL A 96 -13.02 -27.37 6.96
C VAL A 96 -13.97 -26.22 7.31
N VAL A 97 -15.00 -25.97 6.50
CA VAL A 97 -15.99 -24.91 6.76
C VAL A 97 -16.73 -25.12 8.08
N GLU A 98 -17.08 -26.37 8.41
CA GLU A 98 -17.70 -26.73 9.69
C GLU A 98 -16.79 -26.38 10.89
N LEU A 99 -15.50 -26.73 10.80
CA LEU A 99 -14.52 -26.42 11.84
C LEU A 99 -14.29 -24.92 12.02
N LEU A 100 -14.35 -24.15 10.92
CA LEU A 100 -14.13 -22.71 10.91
C LEU A 100 -15.38 -21.90 11.28
N ARG A 101 -16.57 -22.51 11.30
CA ARG A 101 -17.86 -21.83 11.53
C ARG A 101 -17.86 -20.82 12.70
N PRO A 102 -17.38 -21.15 13.92
CA PRO A 102 -17.43 -20.18 15.02
C PRO A 102 -16.58 -18.93 14.78
N PHE A 103 -15.42 -19.07 14.12
CA PHE A 103 -14.54 -17.94 13.78
C PHE A 103 -15.14 -17.10 12.64
N VAL A 104 -15.68 -17.78 11.63
CA VAL A 104 -16.33 -17.11 10.50
C VAL A 104 -17.56 -16.34 10.96
N ALA A 105 -18.38 -16.90 11.87
CA ALA A 105 -19.54 -16.19 12.42
C ALA A 105 -19.11 -14.90 13.16
N ALA A 106 -18.04 -14.96 13.96
CA ALA A 106 -17.52 -13.79 14.64
C ALA A 106 -16.96 -12.74 13.64
N GLU A 107 -16.24 -13.18 12.61
CA GLU A 107 -15.71 -12.32 11.53
C GLU A 107 -16.83 -11.65 10.71
N GLU A 108 -17.90 -12.39 10.38
CA GLU A 108 -19.09 -11.83 9.73
C GLU A 108 -19.80 -10.79 10.60
N ASN A 109 -19.93 -11.07 11.91
CA ASN A 109 -20.55 -10.14 12.86
C ASN A 109 -19.75 -8.85 12.96
N GLU A 110 -18.43 -8.94 13.09
CA GLU A 110 -17.56 -7.77 13.09
C GLU A 110 -17.68 -6.99 11.78
N THR A 111 -17.60 -7.68 10.63
CA THR A 111 -17.69 -7.06 9.31
C THR A 111 -18.99 -6.27 9.13
N LEU A 112 -20.14 -6.87 9.51
CA LEU A 112 -21.44 -6.23 9.38
C LEU A 112 -21.70 -5.16 10.45
N ALA A 113 -21.22 -5.34 11.68
CA ALA A 113 -21.42 -4.35 12.75
C ALA A 113 -20.83 -2.97 12.39
N HIS A 114 -19.71 -2.94 11.65
CA HIS A 114 -19.12 -1.69 11.15
C HIS A 114 -20.01 -0.98 10.12
N GLN A 115 -20.80 -1.74 9.35
CA GLN A 115 -21.68 -1.21 8.29
C GLN A 115 -23.11 -0.95 8.76
N LEU A 116 -23.50 -1.50 9.91
CA LEU A 116 -24.85 -1.46 10.49
C LEU A 116 -24.84 -0.79 11.87
N PRO A 117 -24.80 0.55 11.95
CA PRO A 117 -24.78 1.27 13.22
C PRO A 117 -25.98 0.92 14.11
N GLY A 118 -25.70 0.56 15.37
CA GLY A 118 -26.72 0.16 16.33
C GLY A 118 -27.18 -1.29 16.23
N SER A 119 -26.56 -2.11 15.38
CA SER A 119 -26.71 -3.57 15.44
C SER A 119 -26.00 -4.13 16.69
N THR A 120 -26.63 -5.12 17.32
CA THR A 120 -26.00 -5.91 18.39
C THR A 120 -25.67 -7.32 17.89
N TRP A 121 -24.76 -8.02 18.56
CA TRP A 121 -24.41 -9.41 18.20
C TRP A 121 -25.64 -10.33 18.19
N PRO A 122 -26.55 -10.29 19.19
CA PRO A 122 -27.80 -11.05 19.13
C PRO A 122 -28.68 -10.73 17.91
N ASP A 123 -28.75 -9.46 17.49
CA ASP A 123 -29.54 -9.07 16.32
C ASP A 123 -28.94 -9.65 15.03
N LEU A 124 -27.61 -9.60 14.91
CA LEU A 124 -26.87 -10.16 13.77
C LEU A 124 -27.00 -11.69 13.72
N ASP A 125 -26.98 -12.35 14.88
CA ASP A 125 -27.17 -13.80 14.97
C ASP A 125 -28.60 -14.25 14.57
N GLU A 126 -29.63 -13.52 15.01
CA GLU A 126 -31.02 -13.76 14.58
C GLU A 126 -31.15 -13.57 13.06
N VAL A 127 -30.62 -12.47 12.53
CA VAL A 127 -30.66 -12.20 11.08
C VAL A 127 -29.90 -13.25 10.29
N ARG A 128 -28.71 -13.70 10.76
CA ARG A 128 -27.97 -14.81 10.16
C ARG A 128 -28.83 -16.07 10.12
N GLN A 129 -29.46 -16.44 11.24
CA GLN A 129 -30.24 -17.67 11.34
C GLN A 129 -31.41 -17.68 10.34
N GLN A 130 -32.07 -16.54 10.16
CA GLN A 130 -33.18 -16.42 9.21
C GLN A 130 -32.69 -16.38 7.76
N LEU A 131 -31.73 -15.51 7.45
CA LEU A 131 -31.30 -15.25 6.07
C LEU A 131 -30.41 -16.35 5.48
N SER A 132 -29.72 -17.14 6.31
CA SER A 132 -28.95 -18.30 5.84
C SER A 132 -29.85 -19.40 5.25
N ARG A 133 -31.15 -19.38 5.55
CA ARG A 133 -32.14 -20.33 5.01
C ARG A 133 -32.78 -19.87 3.70
N ILE A 134 -32.50 -18.64 3.27
CA ILE A 134 -33.10 -18.03 2.09
C ILE A 134 -32.07 -18.07 0.95
N PRO A 135 -32.33 -18.80 -0.14
CA PRO A 135 -31.42 -18.82 -1.29
C PRO A 135 -31.27 -17.44 -1.93
N CYS A 136 -30.07 -17.08 -2.33
CA CYS A 136 -29.80 -15.86 -3.10
C CYS A 136 -30.12 -16.10 -4.58
N GLU A 137 -31.42 -16.14 -4.91
CA GLU A 137 -31.93 -16.39 -6.24
C GLU A 137 -32.98 -15.34 -6.65
N GLY A 138 -33.35 -15.34 -7.93
CA GLY A 138 -34.38 -14.47 -8.47
C GLY A 138 -34.18 -13.00 -8.10
N ARG A 139 -35.14 -12.45 -7.35
CA ARG A 139 -35.16 -11.03 -6.96
C ARG A 139 -34.02 -10.64 -6.02
N ILE A 140 -33.65 -11.51 -5.08
CA ILE A 140 -32.52 -11.25 -4.14
C ILE A 140 -31.22 -11.14 -4.93
N ARG A 141 -30.99 -12.07 -5.87
CA ARG A 141 -29.82 -12.03 -6.75
C ARG A 141 -29.82 -10.80 -7.65
N ALA A 142 -30.96 -10.42 -8.21
CA ALA A 142 -31.07 -9.23 -9.05
C ALA A 142 -30.73 -7.93 -8.28
N VAL A 143 -31.20 -7.81 -7.03
CA VAL A 143 -30.85 -6.67 -6.16
C VAL A 143 -29.36 -6.67 -5.82
N TYR A 144 -28.80 -7.81 -5.42
CA TYR A 144 -27.37 -7.95 -5.16
C TYR A 144 -26.53 -7.52 -6.36
N GLU A 145 -26.86 -8.01 -7.56
CA GLU A 145 -26.15 -7.67 -8.80
C GLU A 145 -26.33 -6.20 -9.21
N GLN A 146 -27.51 -5.62 -9.00
CA GLN A 146 -27.75 -4.20 -9.26
C GLN A 146 -26.91 -3.31 -8.33
N VAL A 147 -26.87 -3.65 -7.03
CA VAL A 147 -26.07 -2.92 -6.04
C VAL A 147 -24.58 -3.09 -6.36
N ARG A 148 -24.14 -4.30 -6.69
CA ARG A 148 -22.75 -4.61 -7.08
C ARG A 148 -22.32 -3.92 -8.39
N GLY A 149 -23.15 -3.96 -9.42
CA GLY A 149 -22.83 -3.46 -10.77
C GLY A 149 -22.64 -1.94 -10.87
N GLY A 150 -23.01 -1.19 -9.81
CA GLY A 150 -22.74 0.24 -9.69
C GLY A 150 -21.43 0.61 -8.99
N LEU A 151 -20.58 -0.37 -8.65
CA LEU A 151 -19.40 -0.21 -7.79
C LEU A 151 -18.12 -0.56 -8.57
N VAL A 152 -17.03 0.16 -8.28
CA VAL A 152 -15.78 0.14 -9.08
C VAL A 152 -14.82 -0.99 -8.66
N ALA A 153 -15.05 -1.64 -7.52
CA ALA A 153 -14.19 -2.71 -6.99
C ALA A 153 -14.75 -4.12 -7.29
N GLN A 154 -13.88 -5.09 -7.53
CA GLN A 154 -14.26 -6.51 -7.56
C GLN A 154 -14.40 -6.99 -6.10
N GLY A 155 -15.58 -7.48 -5.72
CA GLY A 155 -15.79 -8.07 -4.39
C GLY A 155 -14.84 -9.25 -4.17
N ARG A 156 -14.36 -9.41 -2.92
CA ARG A 156 -13.35 -10.42 -2.56
C ARG A 156 -13.95 -11.81 -2.36
N LEU A 157 -15.25 -11.88 -2.06
CA LEU A 157 -15.99 -13.12 -1.86
C LEU A 157 -16.62 -13.64 -3.16
N PRO A 158 -16.81 -14.97 -3.30
CA PRO A 158 -17.53 -15.55 -4.43
C PRO A 158 -18.99 -15.10 -4.46
N ALA A 159 -19.70 -15.42 -5.55
CA ALA A 159 -21.12 -15.13 -5.66
C ALA A 159 -21.91 -15.76 -4.49
N PRO A 160 -22.80 -15.01 -3.83
CA PRO A 160 -23.51 -15.49 -2.64
C PRO A 160 -24.55 -16.56 -3.00
N ASN A 161 -24.64 -17.59 -2.16
CA ASN A 161 -25.64 -18.65 -2.25
C ASN A 161 -26.87 -18.35 -1.40
N THR A 162 -26.73 -17.54 -0.35
CA THR A 162 -27.82 -17.18 0.58
C THR A 162 -27.99 -15.68 0.71
N ALA A 163 -29.15 -15.24 1.18
CA ALA A 163 -29.40 -13.82 1.45
C ALA A 163 -28.45 -13.25 2.51
N TRP A 164 -28.03 -14.09 3.48
CA TRP A 164 -27.00 -13.72 4.46
C TRP A 164 -25.64 -13.47 3.80
N GLU A 165 -25.19 -14.39 2.95
CA GLU A 165 -23.95 -14.25 2.20
C GLU A 165 -23.95 -13.00 1.32
N ALA A 166 -25.11 -12.63 0.76
CA ALA A 166 -25.23 -11.43 -0.04
C ALA A 166 -25.02 -10.15 0.82
N LEU A 167 -25.50 -10.12 2.06
CA LEU A 167 -25.25 -9.00 2.98
C LEU A 167 -23.76 -8.91 3.36
N VAL A 168 -23.16 -10.03 3.74
CA VAL A 168 -21.73 -10.10 4.10
C VAL A 168 -20.87 -9.67 2.92
N ALA A 169 -21.14 -10.20 1.72
CA ALA A 169 -20.38 -9.84 0.52
C ALA A 169 -20.51 -8.35 0.16
N LEU A 170 -21.67 -7.73 0.40
CA LEU A 170 -21.86 -6.30 0.15
C LEU A 170 -21.15 -5.40 1.18
N ALA A 171 -20.77 -5.93 2.34
CA ALA A 171 -20.05 -5.19 3.37
C ALA A 171 -18.60 -4.85 2.96
N ASP A 172 -18.02 -5.63 2.03
CA ASP A 172 -16.69 -5.36 1.44
C ASP A 172 -16.68 -4.14 0.51
N PHE A 173 -17.84 -3.63 0.11
CA PHE A 173 -17.93 -2.58 -0.88
C PHE A 173 -18.11 -1.19 -0.26
N THR A 174 -17.43 -0.19 -0.82
CA THR A 174 -17.57 1.21 -0.42
C THR A 174 -18.91 1.80 -0.84
N ALA A 175 -19.49 2.63 0.01
CA ALA A 175 -20.73 3.36 -0.22
C ALA A 175 -20.72 4.20 -1.51
N ARG A 176 -21.83 4.16 -2.25
CA ARG A 176 -22.13 5.09 -3.37
C ARG A 176 -22.98 6.24 -2.82
N ASP A 177 -22.57 7.48 -3.10
CA ASP A 177 -23.25 8.69 -2.62
C ASP A 177 -23.43 8.73 -1.09
N GLY A 178 -22.53 8.07 -0.36
CA GLY A 178 -22.55 7.96 1.09
C GLY A 178 -23.32 6.77 1.64
N VAL A 179 -24.28 6.18 0.94
CA VAL A 179 -25.11 5.08 1.50
C VAL A 179 -24.40 3.72 1.38
N PRO A 180 -24.19 2.98 2.50
CA PRO A 180 -23.58 1.66 2.44
C PRO A 180 -24.46 0.65 1.66
N PRO A 181 -23.87 -0.20 0.80
CA PRO A 181 -24.59 -1.18 -0.01
C PRO A 181 -25.43 -2.16 0.83
N VAL A 182 -24.94 -2.51 2.02
CA VAL A 182 -25.62 -3.38 2.98
C VAL A 182 -26.99 -2.82 3.38
N LEU A 183 -27.12 -1.49 3.56
CA LEU A 183 -28.40 -0.87 3.94
C LEU A 183 -29.44 -1.01 2.84
N ILE A 184 -29.03 -0.80 1.59
CA ILE A 184 -29.92 -0.94 0.42
C ILE A 184 -30.45 -2.37 0.36
N MET A 185 -29.59 -3.36 0.58
CA MET A 185 -29.98 -4.76 0.61
C MET A 185 -30.95 -5.06 1.77
N CYS A 186 -30.69 -4.53 2.97
CA CYS A 186 -31.60 -4.65 4.11
C CYS A 186 -33.00 -4.09 3.82
N THR A 187 -33.09 -2.89 3.22
CA THR A 187 -34.38 -2.29 2.82
C THR A 187 -35.14 -3.15 1.82
N GLN A 188 -34.44 -3.76 0.86
CA GLN A 188 -35.08 -4.60 -0.14
C GLN A 188 -35.54 -5.94 0.46
N LEU A 189 -34.72 -6.57 1.28
CA LEU A 189 -35.07 -7.83 1.95
C LEU A 189 -36.28 -7.66 2.89
N SER A 190 -36.36 -6.56 3.65
CA SER A 190 -37.50 -6.31 4.54
C SER A 190 -38.80 -6.08 3.77
N ARG A 191 -38.73 -5.38 2.62
CA ARG A 191 -39.89 -5.13 1.75
C ARG A 191 -40.38 -6.39 1.04
N ASP A 192 -39.45 -7.21 0.57
CA ASP A 192 -39.75 -8.37 -0.27
C ASP A 192 -40.10 -9.60 0.57
N HIS A 193 -39.63 -9.65 1.82
CA HIS A 193 -39.89 -10.73 2.77
C HIS A 193 -40.42 -10.23 4.13
N PRO A 194 -41.60 -9.57 4.15
CA PRO A 194 -42.14 -8.98 5.39
C PRO A 194 -42.54 -10.01 6.46
N GLY A 195 -42.66 -11.29 6.08
CA GLY A 195 -43.00 -12.39 6.99
C GLY A 195 -41.82 -12.98 7.77
N LEU A 196 -40.59 -12.50 7.56
CA LEU A 196 -39.43 -12.95 8.34
C LEU A 196 -39.48 -12.37 9.75
N SER A 197 -39.09 -13.16 10.76
CA SER A 197 -38.97 -12.66 12.15
C SER A 197 -38.01 -11.47 12.26
N CYS A 198 -36.99 -11.44 11.40
CA CYS A 198 -36.00 -10.37 11.34
C CYS A 198 -36.39 -9.18 10.43
N ALA A 199 -37.57 -9.19 9.79
CA ALA A 199 -37.95 -8.14 8.83
C ALA A 199 -37.96 -6.75 9.47
N ALA A 200 -38.35 -6.64 10.75
CA ALA A 200 -38.32 -5.39 11.50
C ALA A 200 -36.88 -4.88 11.74
N LEU A 201 -35.93 -5.77 12.03
CA LEU A 201 -34.51 -5.42 12.17
C LEU A 201 -33.92 -4.94 10.83
N LEU A 202 -34.18 -5.69 9.75
CA LEU A 202 -33.74 -5.31 8.40
C LEU A 202 -34.34 -3.97 7.97
N SER A 203 -35.62 -3.72 8.28
CA SER A 203 -36.27 -2.43 8.01
C SER A 203 -35.62 -1.31 8.82
N ALA A 204 -35.36 -1.52 10.11
CA ALA A 204 -34.76 -0.52 10.98
C ALA A 204 -33.31 -0.18 10.56
N TRP A 205 -32.54 -1.17 10.10
CA TRP A 205 -31.20 -0.93 9.55
C TRP A 205 -31.25 -0.22 8.20
N GLY A 206 -32.23 -0.55 7.36
CA GLY A 206 -32.43 0.08 6.06
C GLY A 206 -32.97 1.52 6.10
N GLU A 207 -33.25 2.09 7.28
CA GLU A 207 -33.73 3.47 7.43
C GLU A 207 -32.58 4.50 7.26
N PRO A 208 -32.64 5.39 6.23
CA PRO A 208 -31.60 6.38 5.98
C PRO A 208 -31.38 7.38 7.13
N THR A 209 -32.38 7.56 7.99
CA THR A 209 -32.38 8.50 9.12
C THR A 209 -31.57 8.02 10.32
N ARG A 210 -31.35 6.71 10.46
CA ARG A 210 -30.52 6.13 11.54
C ARG A 210 -29.05 6.03 11.16
N TRP A 211 -28.79 5.87 9.86
CA TRP A 211 -27.44 5.97 9.34
C TRP A 211 -27.06 7.45 9.26
N ARG A 212 -26.29 7.90 10.24
CA ARG A 212 -25.40 9.05 10.03
C ARG A 212 -24.11 8.48 9.49
N PRO A 213 -23.50 9.05 8.43
CA PRO A 213 -22.10 8.79 8.18
C PRO A 213 -21.37 8.98 9.51
N PRO A 214 -20.35 8.17 9.85
CA PRO A 214 -19.47 8.55 10.95
C PRO A 214 -19.14 10.03 10.74
N LEU A 215 -19.47 10.85 11.75
CA LEU A 215 -19.40 12.31 11.66
C LEU A 215 -18.01 12.78 11.24
N ASP A 216 -17.03 11.93 11.50
CA ASP A 216 -15.72 11.99 10.91
C ASP A 216 -15.63 10.92 9.80
N PRO A 217 -15.41 11.30 8.52
CA PRO A 217 -14.78 10.36 7.59
C PRO A 217 -13.58 9.72 8.31
N PRO A 218 -13.19 8.45 8.02
CA PRO A 218 -11.93 7.93 8.56
C PRO A 218 -10.90 9.02 8.34
N ALA A 219 -10.29 9.51 9.43
CA ALA A 219 -9.51 10.74 9.41
C ALA A 219 -8.64 10.68 8.17
N SER A 220 -8.80 11.64 7.25
CA SER A 220 -8.07 11.64 5.99
C SER A 220 -6.62 11.39 6.34
N VAL A 221 -6.04 10.31 5.82
CA VAL A 221 -4.66 10.00 6.15
C VAL A 221 -3.82 11.15 5.63
N ASP A 222 -3.01 11.75 6.51
CA ASP A 222 -2.13 12.85 6.13
C ASP A 222 -1.06 12.31 5.16
N GLY A 223 -1.27 12.53 3.86
CA GLY A 223 -0.32 12.24 2.80
C GLY A 223 -0.60 10.98 1.96
N PRO A 224 0.17 10.78 0.88
CA PRO A 224 -0.02 9.69 -0.06
C PRO A 224 0.25 8.32 0.59
N ALA A 225 -0.39 7.27 0.10
CA ALA A 225 0.01 5.90 0.43
C ALA A 225 1.37 5.62 -0.20
N ARG A 226 2.30 5.01 0.55
CA ARG A 226 3.69 4.86 0.13
C ARG A 226 4.02 3.40 -0.14
N LEU A 227 4.63 3.12 -1.28
CA LEU A 227 5.29 1.85 -1.59
C LEU A 227 6.80 2.10 -1.60
N ILE A 228 7.50 1.57 -0.61
CA ILE A 228 8.95 1.65 -0.51
C ILE A 228 9.54 0.36 -1.05
N VAL A 229 10.50 0.45 -1.98
CA VAL A 229 11.15 -0.69 -2.62
C VAL A 229 12.66 -0.54 -2.52
N TRP A 230 13.28 -1.42 -1.76
CA TRP A 230 14.71 -1.57 -1.68
C TRP A 230 15.21 -2.51 -2.77
N VAL A 231 16.23 -2.09 -3.52
CA VAL A 231 16.90 -2.91 -4.53
C VAL A 231 18.35 -3.12 -4.11
N SER A 232 18.77 -4.39 -4.02
CA SER A 232 20.16 -4.77 -3.74
C SER A 232 20.66 -5.82 -4.71
N SER A 233 21.99 -5.91 -4.84
CA SER A 233 22.63 -7.01 -5.58
C SER A 233 22.25 -8.35 -4.95
N GLY A 234 21.89 -9.32 -5.78
CA GLY A 234 21.64 -10.69 -5.35
C GLY A 234 22.92 -11.53 -5.31
N ALA A 235 22.76 -12.80 -4.97
CA ALA A 235 23.87 -13.76 -4.88
C ALA A 235 24.53 -14.09 -6.24
N ARG A 236 23.86 -13.80 -7.36
CA ARG A 236 24.32 -14.06 -8.72
C ARG A 236 24.54 -12.75 -9.47
N ARG A 237 25.46 -12.77 -10.44
CA ARG A 237 25.68 -11.66 -11.35
C ARG A 237 24.39 -11.36 -12.13
N ASP A 238 24.07 -10.08 -12.30
CA ASP A 238 22.88 -9.57 -13.01
C ASP A 238 21.54 -10.03 -12.41
N ARG A 239 21.56 -10.38 -11.13
CA ARG A 239 20.39 -10.78 -10.34
C ARG A 239 20.29 -9.93 -9.10
N TYR A 240 19.06 -9.59 -8.73
CA TYR A 240 18.78 -8.58 -7.71
C TYR A 240 17.80 -9.11 -6.68
N GLU A 241 17.83 -8.51 -5.50
CA GLU A 241 16.87 -8.73 -4.44
C GLU A 241 16.01 -7.48 -4.29
N LEU A 242 14.70 -7.68 -4.17
CA LEU A 242 13.73 -6.62 -3.96
C LEU A 242 13.04 -6.83 -2.62
N GLU A 243 13.33 -5.96 -1.66
CA GLU A 243 12.56 -5.89 -0.41
C GLU A 243 11.59 -4.72 -0.51
N SER A 244 10.30 -4.94 -0.26
CA SER A 244 9.29 -3.88 -0.39
C SER A 244 8.37 -3.78 0.79
N TRP A 245 7.92 -2.58 1.06
CA TRP A 245 7.10 -2.23 2.21
C TRP A 245 5.98 -1.28 1.78
N ALA A 246 4.75 -1.54 2.21
CA ALA A 246 3.63 -0.62 2.03
C ALA A 246 3.35 0.13 3.34
N VAL A 247 3.17 1.44 3.25
CA VAL A 247 2.80 2.31 4.37
C VAL A 247 1.48 2.99 4.01
N LEU A 248 0.43 2.62 4.73
CA LEU A 248 -0.93 3.10 4.50
C LEU A 248 -1.43 3.99 5.64
N ARG A 249 -0.71 4.06 6.77
CA ARG A 249 -1.09 4.94 7.89
C ARG A 249 0.17 5.53 8.50
N GLN A 250 0.10 6.82 8.82
CA GLN A 250 1.05 7.50 9.68
C GLN A 250 0.23 8.29 10.69
N ARG A 251 0.30 7.92 11.97
CA ARG A 251 -0.46 8.62 13.02
C ARG A 251 0.32 9.87 13.43
N GLY A 252 0.08 11.01 12.79
CA GLY A 252 0.74 12.29 13.14
C GLY A 252 2.28 12.17 13.22
N ASP A 253 2.86 12.67 14.31
CA ASP A 253 4.31 12.56 14.63
C ASP A 253 4.77 11.12 14.99
N GLY A 254 3.85 10.16 14.95
CA GLY A 254 4.10 8.75 15.23
C GLY A 254 4.81 8.00 14.10
N LEU A 255 5.33 6.82 14.42
CA LEU A 255 5.97 5.94 13.46
C LEU A 255 4.95 5.48 12.38
N PRO A 256 5.37 5.37 11.11
CA PRO A 256 4.52 4.84 10.05
C PRO A 256 4.14 3.38 10.33
N GLU A 257 2.90 3.05 10.02
CA GLU A 257 2.37 1.69 10.09
C GLU A 257 2.69 0.96 8.78
N PHE A 258 3.65 0.05 8.85
CA PHE A 258 4.05 -0.81 7.73
C PHE A 258 3.04 -1.95 7.58
N TRP A 259 2.17 -1.85 6.58
CA TRP A 259 1.02 -2.72 6.38
C TRP A 259 1.39 -4.06 5.74
N ALA A 260 2.24 -4.04 4.70
CA ALA A 260 2.68 -5.23 4.00
C ALA A 260 4.19 -5.21 3.73
N HIS A 261 4.74 -6.41 3.55
CA HIS A 261 6.15 -6.68 3.31
C HIS A 261 6.31 -7.76 2.23
N TRP A 262 7.21 -7.53 1.29
CA TRP A 262 7.55 -8.46 0.21
C TRP A 262 9.06 -8.64 0.11
N VAL A 263 9.50 -9.85 -0.22
CA VAL A 263 10.89 -10.15 -0.51
C VAL A 263 10.95 -11.02 -1.76
N ASP A 264 11.47 -10.46 -2.85
CA ASP A 264 11.81 -11.22 -4.05
C ASP A 264 13.33 -11.41 -4.10
N ARG A 265 13.76 -12.63 -4.47
CA ARG A 265 15.17 -12.98 -4.67
C ARG A 265 15.38 -13.40 -6.12
N ASP A 266 16.61 -13.24 -6.59
CA ASP A 266 17.06 -13.69 -7.93
C ASP A 266 16.29 -13.01 -9.10
N VAL A 267 15.88 -11.75 -8.91
CA VAL A 267 15.10 -10.97 -9.90
C VAL A 267 16.03 -10.49 -11.02
N ALA A 268 15.64 -10.69 -12.28
CA ALA A 268 16.37 -10.11 -13.42
C ALA A 268 16.14 -8.60 -13.50
N SER A 269 17.11 -7.84 -14.02
CA SER A 269 17.01 -6.38 -14.16
C SER A 269 15.71 -5.95 -14.87
N GLY A 270 15.40 -6.55 -16.01
CA GLY A 270 14.19 -6.25 -16.80
C GLY A 270 12.87 -6.68 -16.16
N GLU A 271 12.88 -7.36 -15.01
CA GLU A 271 11.66 -7.69 -14.26
C GLU A 271 11.38 -6.70 -13.12
N ILE A 272 12.34 -5.85 -12.74
CA ILE A 272 12.22 -5.05 -11.52
C ILE A 272 11.03 -4.08 -11.61
N ALA A 273 10.94 -3.28 -12.67
CA ALA A 273 9.84 -2.32 -12.83
C ALA A 273 8.46 -3.02 -12.87
N ARG A 274 8.37 -4.19 -13.53
CA ARG A 274 7.15 -5.01 -13.53
C ARG A 274 6.75 -5.43 -12.11
N ARG A 275 7.68 -5.92 -11.29
CA ARG A 275 7.41 -6.32 -9.90
C ARG A 275 6.99 -5.14 -9.03
N VAL A 276 7.59 -3.97 -9.25
CA VAL A 276 7.18 -2.71 -8.59
C VAL A 276 5.76 -2.34 -8.98
N GLY A 277 5.43 -2.39 -10.28
CA GLY A 277 4.08 -2.12 -10.78
C GLY A 277 3.02 -3.08 -10.23
N GLU A 278 3.34 -4.37 -10.14
CA GLU A 278 2.45 -5.38 -9.52
C GLU A 278 2.19 -5.09 -8.04
N ARG A 279 3.19 -4.62 -7.30
CA ARG A 279 3.02 -4.22 -5.89
C ARG A 279 2.24 -2.91 -5.78
N LEU A 280 2.43 -1.98 -6.71
CA LEU A 280 1.70 -0.73 -6.76
C LEU A 280 0.21 -0.96 -6.98
N ASP A 281 -0.19 -1.93 -7.81
CA ASP A 281 -1.61 -2.32 -7.99
C ASP A 281 -2.26 -2.66 -6.64
N LEU A 282 -1.52 -3.36 -5.77
CA LEU A 282 -2.00 -3.79 -4.46
C LEU A 282 -2.16 -2.62 -3.49
N VAL A 283 -1.19 -1.68 -3.52
CA VAL A 283 -1.23 -0.48 -2.69
C VAL A 283 -2.31 0.48 -3.17
N GLU A 284 -2.53 0.58 -4.48
CA GLU A 284 -3.55 1.42 -5.09
C GLU A 284 -4.97 1.01 -4.67
N GLU A 285 -5.26 -0.29 -4.64
CA GLU A 285 -6.57 -0.80 -4.18
C GLU A 285 -6.84 -0.37 -2.73
N GLU A 286 -5.89 -0.62 -1.83
CA GLU A 286 -6.02 -0.29 -0.41
C GLU A 286 -6.02 1.22 -0.15
N ALA A 287 -5.20 1.98 -0.90
CA ALA A 287 -5.16 3.44 -0.81
C ALA A 287 -6.50 4.07 -1.16
N ARG A 288 -7.21 3.50 -2.15
CA ARG A 288 -8.55 3.93 -2.54
C ARG A 288 -9.58 3.66 -1.45
N ILE A 289 -9.51 2.49 -0.81
CA ILE A 289 -10.38 2.11 0.32
C ILE A 289 -10.17 3.10 1.50
N LEU A 290 -8.91 3.42 1.80
CA LEU A 290 -8.52 4.31 2.89
C LEU A 290 -8.54 5.81 2.52
N ARG A 291 -8.93 6.15 1.29
CA ARG A 291 -9.07 7.53 0.77
C ARG A 291 -7.80 8.37 0.87
N HIS A 292 -6.66 7.80 0.53
CA HIS A 292 -5.43 8.59 0.40
C HIS A 292 -5.54 9.62 -0.73
N PRO A 293 -4.88 10.79 -0.60
CA PRO A 293 -4.85 11.83 -1.64
C PRO A 293 -4.03 11.42 -2.88
N GLY A 294 -3.23 10.36 -2.80
CA GLY A 294 -2.40 9.89 -3.91
C GLY A 294 -1.52 8.70 -3.52
N LEU A 295 -0.64 8.33 -4.44
CA LEU A 295 0.33 7.24 -4.31
C LEU A 295 1.75 7.80 -4.45
N ARG A 296 2.68 7.28 -3.66
CA ARG A 296 4.12 7.57 -3.77
C ARG A 296 4.91 6.28 -3.81
N VAL A 297 5.83 6.15 -4.76
CA VAL A 297 6.77 5.02 -4.86
C VAL A 297 8.16 5.53 -4.52
N GLU A 298 8.80 4.89 -3.55
CA GLU A 298 10.15 5.21 -3.11
C GLU A 298 11.13 4.09 -3.45
N LEU A 299 11.97 4.33 -4.45
CA LEU A 299 12.98 3.39 -4.93
C LEU A 299 14.30 3.64 -4.20
N VAL A 300 14.64 2.76 -3.27
CA VAL A 300 15.88 2.84 -2.49
C VAL A 300 16.94 1.92 -3.10
N VAL A 301 17.98 2.49 -3.67
CA VAL A 301 18.99 1.76 -4.46
C VAL A 301 20.38 2.36 -4.20
N GLY A 302 21.43 1.55 -4.20
CA GLY A 302 22.79 2.09 -4.13
C GLY A 302 23.16 2.86 -5.39
N LEU A 303 23.91 3.95 -5.31
CA LEU A 303 24.25 4.82 -6.45
C LEU A 303 24.92 4.05 -7.61
N ASP A 304 25.80 3.11 -7.29
CA ASP A 304 26.44 2.26 -8.30
C ASP A 304 25.41 1.42 -9.06
N LEU A 305 24.43 0.88 -8.34
CA LEU A 305 23.32 0.14 -8.93
C LEU A 305 22.34 1.05 -9.66
N MET A 306 22.09 2.27 -9.16
CA MET A 306 21.26 3.27 -9.85
C MET A 306 21.81 3.53 -11.25
N SER A 307 23.12 3.76 -11.35
CA SER A 307 23.80 3.98 -12.63
C SER A 307 23.82 2.72 -13.50
N ALA A 308 24.09 1.55 -12.94
CA ALA A 308 24.18 0.30 -13.71
C ALA A 308 22.83 -0.16 -14.26
N LEU A 309 21.77 0.02 -13.49
CA LEU A 309 20.40 -0.37 -13.85
C LEU A 309 19.63 0.71 -14.61
N ARG A 310 20.18 1.94 -14.66
CA ARG A 310 19.47 3.12 -15.19
C ARG A 310 18.10 3.28 -14.55
N VAL A 311 18.06 3.25 -13.21
CA VAL A 311 16.80 3.23 -12.44
C VAL A 311 15.90 4.42 -12.77
N GLU A 312 16.47 5.55 -13.18
CA GLU A 312 15.75 6.75 -13.59
C GLU A 312 14.76 6.47 -14.74
N SER A 313 15.10 5.52 -15.62
CA SER A 313 14.27 5.14 -16.76
C SER A 313 13.03 4.32 -16.40
N TRP A 314 13.01 3.70 -15.21
CA TRP A 314 11.87 2.88 -14.77
C TRP A 314 10.57 3.67 -14.64
N GLN A 315 10.65 4.99 -14.45
CA GLN A 315 9.47 5.85 -14.46
C GLN A 315 8.69 5.79 -15.79
N ASN A 316 9.38 5.46 -16.89
CA ASN A 316 8.81 5.34 -18.22
C ASN A 316 8.48 3.88 -18.60
N GLU A 317 8.76 2.91 -17.71
CA GLU A 317 8.47 1.50 -17.95
C GLU A 317 7.04 1.16 -17.50
N GLY A 318 6.28 0.56 -18.43
CA GLY A 318 4.97 -0.06 -18.19
C GLY A 318 5.06 -1.59 -18.23
N ALA A 319 4.06 -2.26 -17.66
CA ALA A 319 3.98 -3.72 -17.66
C ALA A 319 2.73 -4.20 -18.41
N GLY A 320 2.91 -4.70 -19.64
CA GLY A 320 1.81 -5.11 -20.50
C GLY A 320 0.96 -3.90 -20.90
N ASP A 321 -0.34 -3.96 -20.61
CA ASP A 321 -1.29 -2.87 -20.89
C ASP A 321 -1.31 -1.79 -19.78
N ARG A 322 -0.45 -1.89 -18.76
CA ARG A 322 -0.40 -0.93 -17.64
C ARG A 322 0.34 0.36 -18.03
N PRO A 323 -0.13 1.54 -17.57
CA PRO A 323 0.61 2.79 -17.69
C PRO A 323 1.99 2.72 -17.04
N ALA A 324 2.87 3.64 -17.42
CA ALA A 324 4.20 3.73 -16.86
C ALA A 324 4.16 4.07 -15.36
N LEU A 325 5.17 3.65 -14.59
CA LEU A 325 5.22 3.89 -13.14
C LEU A 325 5.06 5.38 -12.79
N GLY A 326 5.73 6.27 -13.55
CA GLY A 326 5.71 7.72 -13.38
C GLY A 326 4.35 8.37 -13.62
N ASP A 327 3.44 7.69 -14.32
CA ASP A 327 2.08 8.17 -14.61
C ASP A 327 1.07 7.73 -13.54
N ARG A 328 1.47 6.78 -12.69
CA ARG A 328 0.59 6.16 -11.68
C ARG A 328 0.83 6.65 -10.26
N ALA A 329 2.04 7.13 -9.97
CA ALA A 329 2.42 7.55 -8.63
C ALA A 329 3.53 8.61 -8.66
N GLU A 330 3.65 9.36 -7.57
CA GLU A 330 4.82 10.20 -7.30
C GLU A 330 6.05 9.30 -7.12
N LEU A 331 6.99 9.34 -8.08
CA LEU A 331 8.23 8.55 -7.99
C LEU A 331 9.35 9.35 -7.33
N VAL A 332 9.95 8.76 -6.29
CA VAL A 332 11.11 9.30 -5.60
C VAL A 332 12.20 8.25 -5.50
N TYR A 333 13.41 8.63 -5.87
CA TYR A 333 14.60 7.81 -5.70
C TYR A 333 15.32 8.18 -4.39
N ARG A 334 15.90 7.21 -3.71
CA ARG A 334 16.76 7.44 -2.54
C ARG A 334 18.02 6.61 -2.65
N ALA A 335 19.18 7.26 -2.56
CA ALA A 335 20.44 6.56 -2.41
C ALA A 335 20.49 5.75 -1.10
N ALA A 336 20.79 4.46 -1.20
CA ALA A 336 20.92 3.56 -0.05
C ALA A 336 22.05 4.00 0.89
N GLU A 337 23.12 4.58 0.34
CA GLU A 337 24.33 5.06 1.01
C GLU A 337 24.08 6.18 2.03
N VAL A 338 22.92 6.84 1.95
CA VAL A 338 22.53 7.93 2.86
C VAL A 338 21.25 7.61 3.64
N THR A 339 20.62 6.47 3.34
CA THR A 339 19.32 6.10 3.91
C THR A 339 19.45 4.88 4.84
N ASP A 340 20.42 4.00 4.61
CA ASP A 340 20.59 2.75 5.37
C ASP A 340 21.46 2.94 6.62
N HIS A 341 20.83 2.89 7.79
CA HIS A 341 21.49 3.03 9.09
C HIS A 341 22.56 1.98 9.40
N ARG A 342 22.75 0.96 8.55
CA ARG A 342 23.87 0.02 8.63
C ARG A 342 25.21 0.62 8.26
N PHE A 343 25.25 1.76 7.57
CA PHE A 343 26.48 2.45 7.24
C PHE A 343 26.76 3.57 8.25
N GLU A 344 27.95 3.59 8.84
CA GLU A 344 28.33 4.56 9.87
C GLU A 344 28.24 6.02 9.38
N ALA A 345 28.59 6.26 8.11
CA ALA A 345 28.51 7.58 7.49
C ALA A 345 27.08 8.13 7.36
N VAL A 346 26.05 7.27 7.38
CA VAL A 346 24.64 7.65 7.19
C VAL A 346 24.14 8.53 8.32
N GLY A 347 24.59 8.30 9.56
CA GLY A 347 24.18 9.13 10.70
C GLY A 347 24.54 10.60 10.49
N LYS A 348 25.77 10.87 10.08
CA LYS A 348 26.26 12.23 9.79
C LYS A 348 25.53 12.86 8.61
N ILE A 349 25.36 12.12 7.52
CA ILE A 349 24.68 12.65 6.32
C ILE A 349 23.22 12.99 6.63
N ARG A 350 22.50 12.10 7.33
CA ARG A 350 21.11 12.36 7.76
C ARG A 350 20.99 13.59 8.65
N GLN A 351 21.97 13.81 9.53
CA GLN A 351 22.01 15.02 10.35
C GLN A 351 22.19 16.27 9.48
N LEU A 352 23.17 16.29 8.58
CA LEU A 352 23.40 17.43 7.68
C LEU A 352 22.18 17.71 6.78
N THR A 353 21.54 16.66 6.27
CA THR A 353 20.30 16.77 5.49
C THR A 353 19.16 17.33 6.33
N ARG A 354 19.01 16.91 7.59
CA ARG A 354 18.03 17.48 8.51
C ARG A 354 18.30 18.96 8.77
N GLU A 355 19.53 19.33 9.10
CA GLU A 355 19.94 20.73 9.35
C GLU A 355 19.63 21.62 8.14
N ARG A 356 19.82 21.10 6.93
CA ARG A 356 19.44 21.80 5.68
C ARG A 356 17.92 21.97 5.52
N TRP A 357 17.12 20.92 5.79
CA TRP A 357 15.66 21.05 5.79
C TRP A 357 15.17 22.07 6.82
N GLU A 358 15.74 22.07 8.03
CA GLU A 358 15.44 23.05 9.09
C GLU A 358 15.84 24.47 8.67
N SER A 359 17.01 24.64 8.04
CA SER A 359 17.46 25.92 7.50
C SER A 359 16.51 26.46 6.43
N LEU A 360 16.03 25.60 5.52
CA LEU A 360 15.02 25.97 4.52
C LEU A 360 13.70 26.42 5.17
N GLU A 361 13.25 25.73 6.23
CA GLU A 361 12.05 26.12 6.97
C GLU A 361 12.21 27.48 7.67
N GLN A 362 13.40 27.77 8.18
CA GLN A 362 13.70 29.04 8.87
C GLN A 362 13.88 30.21 7.89
N ARG A 363 14.64 30.02 6.81
CA ARG A 363 14.97 31.07 5.83
C ARG A 363 13.85 31.26 4.80
N GLY A 364 13.04 30.23 4.57
CA GLY A 364 11.92 30.22 3.63
C GLY A 364 12.32 30.02 2.17
N ASN A 365 13.61 30.09 1.84
CA ASN A 365 14.16 29.93 0.52
C ASN A 365 15.43 29.06 0.50
N ALA A 366 15.72 28.50 -0.68
CA ALA A 366 16.92 27.72 -0.94
C ALA A 366 17.37 27.84 -2.39
N ASN A 367 18.64 27.57 -2.61
CA ASN A 367 19.29 27.66 -3.90
C ASN A 367 19.49 26.29 -4.53
N VAL A 368 19.47 26.28 -5.86
CA VAL A 368 19.77 25.11 -6.68
C VAL A 368 21.09 25.31 -7.40
N VAL A 369 21.98 24.32 -7.33
CA VAL A 369 23.21 24.29 -8.13
C VAL A 369 22.96 23.50 -9.40
N ASP A 370 23.18 24.12 -10.56
CA ASP A 370 23.03 23.48 -11.87
C ASP A 370 24.40 23.10 -12.46
N LEU A 371 24.65 21.80 -12.62
CA LEU A 371 25.90 21.31 -13.22
C LEU A 371 26.00 21.57 -14.72
N PHE A 372 24.90 21.79 -15.43
CA PHE A 372 24.94 22.11 -16.87
C PHE A 372 25.70 23.43 -17.12
N HIS A 373 25.40 24.46 -16.32
CA HIS A 373 26.07 25.77 -16.40
C HIS A 373 27.37 25.82 -15.58
N ALA A 374 27.58 24.87 -14.67
CA ALA A 374 28.78 24.79 -13.86
C ALA A 374 29.86 23.86 -14.44
N GLY A 375 29.69 23.38 -15.68
CA GLY A 375 30.57 22.40 -16.33
C GLY A 375 32.05 22.78 -16.40
N ASP A 376 32.37 24.06 -16.27
CA ASP A 376 33.75 24.60 -16.23
C ASP A 376 34.23 25.00 -14.82
N MET A 377 33.43 24.80 -13.76
CA MET A 377 33.88 25.07 -12.40
C MET A 377 34.88 24.00 -11.93
N ASP A 378 35.99 24.45 -11.36
CA ASP A 378 36.94 23.59 -10.63
C ASP A 378 36.18 22.75 -9.57
N GLU A 379 36.51 21.46 -9.49
CA GLU A 379 35.93 20.53 -8.51
C GLU A 379 36.00 21.06 -7.07
N ILE A 380 37.07 21.79 -6.72
CA ILE A 380 37.27 22.40 -5.40
C ILE A 380 36.22 23.50 -5.16
N LEU A 381 35.95 24.32 -6.18
CA LEU A 381 34.96 25.40 -6.10
C LEU A 381 33.54 24.84 -6.02
N LEU A 382 33.23 23.81 -6.79
CA LEU A 382 31.94 23.11 -6.70
C LEU A 382 31.73 22.52 -5.29
N HIS A 383 32.76 21.87 -4.74
CA HIS A 383 32.67 21.30 -3.40
C HIS A 383 32.44 22.38 -2.32
N ARG A 384 33.18 23.49 -2.39
CA ARG A 384 32.97 24.64 -1.50
C ARG A 384 31.56 25.19 -1.62
N ARG A 385 31.02 25.30 -2.84
CA ARG A 385 29.67 25.81 -3.09
C ARG A 385 28.59 24.89 -2.54
N LEU A 386 28.71 23.57 -2.77
CA LEU A 386 27.79 22.58 -2.18
C LEU A 386 27.85 22.57 -0.66
N GLY A 387 28.95 22.99 -0.05
CA GLY A 387 29.09 23.17 1.39
C GLY A 387 28.25 24.31 1.99
N ASN A 388 27.68 25.21 1.16
CA ASN A 388 26.73 26.21 1.64
C ASN A 388 25.39 25.54 2.03
N GLU A 389 24.90 25.82 3.24
CA GLU A 389 23.67 25.30 3.81
C GLU A 389 22.41 25.73 3.03
N ASP A 390 22.47 26.84 2.30
CA ASP A 390 21.35 27.32 1.47
C ASP A 390 21.13 26.47 0.22
N ILE A 391 22.09 25.60 -0.14
CA ILE A 391 21.96 24.73 -1.31
C ILE A 391 21.14 23.49 -0.93
N ILE A 392 19.89 23.41 -1.38
CA ILE A 392 19.01 22.26 -1.08
C ILE A 392 18.91 21.30 -2.28
N CYS A 393 19.27 21.76 -3.48
CA CYS A 393 19.11 20.99 -4.70
C CYS A 393 20.35 21.01 -5.60
N LEU A 394 20.65 19.88 -6.21
CA LEU A 394 21.63 19.73 -7.29
C LEU A 394 20.93 19.28 -8.58
N SER A 395 21.12 19.99 -9.69
CA SER A 395 20.75 19.53 -11.03
C SER A 395 21.93 18.85 -11.71
N VAL A 396 21.69 17.67 -12.27
CA VAL A 396 22.69 16.84 -12.93
C VAL A 396 22.23 16.58 -14.37
N PRO A 397 22.90 17.14 -15.39
CA PRO A 397 22.54 16.91 -16.79
C PRO A 397 22.74 15.45 -17.19
N SER A 398 22.06 15.03 -18.25
CA SER A 398 22.26 13.73 -18.87
C SER A 398 23.69 13.61 -19.43
N GLY A 399 24.21 12.38 -19.54
CA GLY A 399 25.48 12.14 -20.25
C GLY A 399 26.78 12.59 -19.57
N LEU A 400 26.75 13.06 -18.31
CA LEU A 400 27.98 13.30 -17.55
C LEU A 400 28.87 12.05 -17.54
N LYS A 401 30.19 12.23 -17.68
CA LYS A 401 31.14 11.10 -17.64
C LYS A 401 31.17 10.41 -16.27
N HIS A 402 30.85 11.14 -15.19
CA HIS A 402 30.89 10.66 -13.80
C HIS A 402 29.76 11.23 -12.90
N PRO A 403 28.46 11.06 -13.24
CA PRO A 403 27.35 11.62 -12.46
C PRO A 403 27.39 11.14 -11.01
N VAL A 404 27.74 9.87 -10.80
CA VAL A 404 27.87 9.23 -9.48
C VAL A 404 28.80 10.01 -8.54
N LYS A 405 29.91 10.56 -9.03
CA LYS A 405 30.89 11.28 -8.20
C LYS A 405 30.32 12.60 -7.66
N HIS A 406 29.62 13.37 -8.50
CA HIS A 406 29.03 14.65 -8.10
C HIS A 406 27.81 14.43 -7.20
N VAL A 407 26.97 13.44 -7.52
CA VAL A 407 25.82 13.04 -6.70
C VAL A 407 26.30 12.58 -5.32
N LEU A 408 27.27 11.67 -5.25
CA LEU A 408 27.82 11.18 -3.98
C LEU A 408 28.42 12.31 -3.14
N ARG A 409 29.08 13.30 -3.76
CA ARG A 409 29.62 14.47 -3.05
C ARG A 409 28.51 15.35 -2.48
N ALA A 410 27.48 15.65 -3.26
CA ALA A 410 26.35 16.47 -2.82
C ALA A 410 25.60 15.79 -1.66
N LEU A 411 25.34 14.49 -1.81
CA LEU A 411 24.77 13.66 -0.76
C LEU A 411 25.67 13.62 0.49
N GLY A 412 26.99 13.49 0.32
CA GLY A 412 27.96 13.47 1.42
C GLY A 412 28.03 14.77 2.23
N VAL A 413 27.65 15.92 1.64
CA VAL A 413 27.53 17.20 2.36
C VAL A 413 26.08 17.53 2.76
N GLY A 414 25.16 16.57 2.60
CA GLY A 414 23.79 16.64 3.08
C GLY A 414 22.77 17.26 2.12
N VAL A 415 23.11 17.54 0.84
CA VAL A 415 22.14 18.07 -0.13
C VAL A 415 20.98 17.08 -0.30
N PRO A 416 19.74 17.47 0.05
CA PRO A 416 18.63 16.52 0.12
C PRO A 416 17.93 16.23 -1.21
N VAL A 417 18.02 17.11 -2.20
CA VAL A 417 17.34 16.94 -3.50
C VAL A 417 18.36 16.88 -4.64
N VAL A 418 18.23 15.88 -5.50
CA VAL A 418 18.98 15.82 -6.76
C VAL A 418 18.02 15.61 -7.92
N VAL A 419 18.11 16.48 -8.90
CA VAL A 419 17.36 16.44 -10.15
C VAL A 419 18.26 15.81 -11.20
N TRP A 420 17.92 14.61 -11.64
CA TRP A 420 18.67 13.85 -12.62
C TRP A 420 17.97 13.90 -13.96
N HIS A 421 18.61 14.52 -14.96
CA HIS A 421 18.15 14.50 -16.34
C HIS A 421 18.54 13.18 -17.03
N CYS A 422 17.56 12.51 -17.62
CA CYS A 422 17.70 11.18 -18.22
C CYS A 422 17.22 11.09 -19.68
N GLY A 423 16.68 12.18 -20.23
CA GLY A 423 16.33 12.30 -21.63
C GLY A 423 17.53 12.48 -22.56
N GLU A 424 17.26 12.40 -23.87
CA GLU A 424 18.28 12.56 -24.93
C GLU A 424 18.83 13.99 -25.04
N ARG A 425 18.14 14.97 -24.45
CA ARG A 425 18.56 16.37 -24.44
C ARG A 425 19.32 16.69 -23.15
N GLU A 426 20.48 17.34 -23.29
CA GLU A 426 21.09 18.03 -22.16
C GLU A 426 20.18 19.20 -21.76
N GLY A 427 19.88 19.32 -20.47
CA GLY A 427 18.94 20.30 -19.95
C GLY A 427 19.49 21.01 -18.72
N SER A 428 19.11 22.27 -18.56
CA SER A 428 19.40 23.07 -17.37
C SER A 428 18.28 22.97 -16.36
N ILE A 429 18.58 23.29 -15.09
CA ILE A 429 17.53 23.43 -14.07
C ILE A 429 16.53 24.56 -14.44
N GLY A 430 16.97 25.55 -15.21
CA GLY A 430 16.14 26.67 -15.68
C GLY A 430 15.00 26.22 -16.59
N ASP A 431 15.23 25.18 -17.39
CA ASP A 431 14.21 24.57 -18.25
C ASP A 431 13.14 23.82 -17.43
N TRP A 432 13.38 23.62 -16.12
CA TRP A 432 12.53 22.86 -15.20
C TRP A 432 11.89 23.68 -14.06
N LEU A 433 12.56 24.73 -13.55
CA LEU A 433 12.12 25.47 -12.35
C LEU A 433 11.81 26.95 -12.55
N ASN A 434 12.24 27.58 -13.64
CA ASN A 434 11.96 29.01 -13.86
C ASN A 434 12.18 29.45 -15.33
N PRO A 435 11.14 29.86 -16.07
CA PRO A 435 11.30 30.43 -17.41
C PRO A 435 11.87 31.88 -17.41
N VAL A 436 11.90 32.57 -16.27
CA VAL A 436 12.38 33.96 -16.16
C VAL A 436 13.84 33.97 -15.68
N ARG A 437 14.76 33.88 -16.65
CA ARG A 437 16.22 33.93 -16.47
C ARG A 437 16.68 35.25 -15.85
N LEU A 438 17.31 35.18 -14.68
CA LEU A 438 18.34 36.12 -14.24
C LEU A 438 19.43 35.31 -13.50
N GLU A 439 20.63 35.25 -14.10
CA GLU A 439 21.91 34.90 -13.45
C GLU A 439 22.13 33.45 -12.95
N GLY A 440 21.50 32.44 -13.52
CA GLY A 440 21.96 31.04 -13.39
C GLY A 440 21.86 30.42 -11.99
N GLU A 441 21.27 31.11 -11.01
CA GLU A 441 20.89 30.59 -9.71
C GLU A 441 19.37 30.56 -9.61
N VAL A 442 18.81 29.37 -9.41
CA VAL A 442 17.37 29.23 -9.15
C VAL A 442 17.18 29.20 -7.64
N THR A 443 16.44 30.17 -7.12
CA THR A 443 15.98 30.19 -5.74
C THR A 443 14.54 29.66 -5.67
N LEU A 444 14.31 28.66 -4.84
CA LEU A 444 13.00 28.07 -4.58
C LEU A 444 12.55 28.38 -3.16
N THR A 445 11.25 28.59 -2.97
CA THR A 445 10.62 28.65 -1.65
C THR A 445 10.49 27.26 -1.03
N ALA A 446 10.37 27.17 0.29
CA ALA A 446 10.13 25.90 0.98
C ALA A 446 8.93 25.12 0.41
N LYS A 447 7.81 25.81 0.14
CA LYS A 447 6.61 25.21 -0.47
C LYS A 447 6.90 24.61 -1.85
N GLN A 448 7.71 25.28 -2.67
CA GLN A 448 8.11 24.76 -3.98
C GLN A 448 8.96 23.50 -3.83
N VAL A 449 9.97 23.53 -2.95
CA VAL A 449 10.88 22.39 -2.75
C VAL A 449 10.12 21.15 -2.25
N TYR A 450 9.29 21.28 -1.22
CA TYR A 450 8.50 20.16 -0.70
C TYR A 450 7.45 19.63 -1.69
N GLY A 451 6.98 20.49 -2.60
CA GLY A 451 5.99 20.13 -3.62
C GLY A 451 6.56 19.50 -4.89
N LEU A 452 7.89 19.47 -5.08
CA LEU A 452 8.52 18.97 -6.32
C LEU A 452 8.08 17.56 -6.76
N PRO A 453 7.95 16.54 -5.86
CA PRO A 453 7.53 15.20 -6.28
C PRO A 453 6.13 15.23 -6.90
N LYS A 454 5.21 15.94 -6.24
CA LYS A 454 3.83 16.09 -6.67
C LYS A 454 3.72 16.90 -7.97
N VAL A 455 4.44 18.01 -8.08
CA VAL A 455 4.45 18.82 -9.31
C VAL A 455 4.92 17.99 -10.51
N LEU A 456 5.98 17.20 -10.34
CA LEU A 456 6.49 16.33 -11.41
C LEU A 456 5.44 15.30 -11.85
N PHE A 457 4.73 14.68 -10.90
CA PHE A 457 3.63 13.77 -11.19
C PHE A 457 2.43 14.46 -11.88
N ASP A 458 1.99 15.61 -11.35
CA ASP A 458 0.87 16.38 -11.89
C ASP A 458 1.17 16.87 -13.32
N CYS A 459 2.43 17.22 -13.63
CA CYS A 459 2.86 17.57 -14.98
C CYS A 459 2.80 16.37 -15.95
N ARG A 460 3.20 15.16 -15.53
CA ARG A 460 3.12 13.96 -16.40
C ARG A 460 1.69 13.59 -16.75
N THR A 461 0.81 13.66 -15.76
CA THR A 461 -0.58 13.24 -15.89
C THR A 461 -1.48 14.32 -16.50
N GLY A 462 -0.96 15.52 -16.76
CA GLY A 462 -1.75 16.66 -17.23
C GLY A 462 -2.73 17.20 -16.19
N ALA A 463 -2.56 16.82 -14.92
CA ALA A 463 -3.37 17.28 -13.79
C ALA A 463 -2.88 18.61 -13.19
N GLY A 464 -1.75 19.13 -13.67
CA GLY A 464 -1.20 20.41 -13.24
C GLY A 464 -2.11 21.61 -13.53
N SER A 465 -2.24 22.54 -12.59
CA SER A 465 -2.96 23.80 -12.81
C SER A 465 -2.07 24.81 -13.55
N THR A 466 -2.69 25.74 -14.29
CA THR A 466 -1.99 26.89 -14.90
C THR A 466 -1.40 27.87 -13.87
N GLU A 467 -1.72 27.69 -12.58
CA GLU A 467 -1.19 28.47 -11.46
C GLU A 467 0.00 27.78 -10.77
N ALA A 468 0.45 26.62 -11.27
CA ALA A 468 1.61 25.94 -10.74
C ALA A 468 2.84 26.88 -10.79
N SER A 469 3.47 27.07 -9.63
CA SER A 469 4.64 27.95 -9.47
C SER A 469 5.92 27.41 -10.13
N VAL A 470 5.83 26.28 -10.83
CA VAL A 470 6.91 25.54 -11.48
C VAL A 470 6.34 24.93 -12.76
N TYR A 471 7.04 25.09 -13.89
CA TYR A 471 6.64 24.58 -15.20
C TYR A 471 7.65 23.55 -15.70
N ILE A 472 7.17 22.39 -16.16
CA ILE A 472 8.00 21.27 -16.61
C ILE A 472 7.64 20.92 -18.05
N GLU A 473 8.56 21.14 -18.99
CA GLU A 473 8.31 20.89 -20.43
C GLU A 473 8.28 19.40 -20.77
N ASN A 474 9.23 18.60 -20.25
CA ASN A 474 9.34 17.15 -20.50
C ASN A 474 9.51 16.37 -19.19
N PRO A 475 8.43 16.16 -18.42
CA PRO A 475 8.53 15.59 -17.07
C PRO A 475 8.96 14.11 -17.05
N SER A 476 8.88 13.41 -18.17
CA SER A 476 9.35 12.01 -18.33
C SER A 476 10.88 11.90 -18.47
N ASP A 477 11.56 13.01 -18.77
CA ASP A 477 13.02 13.06 -18.96
C ASP A 477 13.75 13.42 -17.66
N VAL A 478 13.03 13.60 -16.56
CA VAL A 478 13.60 14.01 -15.28
C VAL A 478 13.22 13.01 -14.21
N ALA A 479 14.21 12.56 -13.43
CA ALA A 479 14.03 11.75 -12.23
C ALA A 479 14.51 12.55 -11.01
N MET A 480 13.88 12.32 -9.86
CA MET A 480 14.22 13.07 -8.65
C MET A 480 14.65 12.13 -7.53
N MET A 481 15.89 12.31 -7.07
CA MET A 481 16.35 11.77 -5.80
C MET A 481 15.96 12.74 -4.69
N PHE A 482 15.14 12.30 -3.75
CA PHE A 482 14.56 13.19 -2.72
C PHE A 482 14.65 12.54 -1.35
N HIS A 483 15.53 13.09 -0.51
CA HIS A 483 15.84 12.59 0.83
C HIS A 483 15.12 13.41 1.90
N ASP A 484 13.83 13.14 2.10
CA ASP A 484 13.10 13.64 3.25
C ASP A 484 13.34 12.79 4.51
N GLN A 485 12.75 13.23 5.63
CA GLN A 485 12.89 12.57 6.93
C GLN A 485 11.95 11.36 7.13
N GLN A 486 11.13 11.01 6.14
CA GLN A 486 10.16 9.93 6.28
C GLN A 486 10.87 8.57 6.39
N PRO A 487 10.43 7.68 7.30
CA PRO A 487 11.04 6.36 7.44
C PRO A 487 10.83 5.52 6.18
N VAL A 488 11.85 4.75 5.82
CA VAL A 488 11.83 3.82 4.67
C VAL A 488 11.81 2.35 5.08
N ARG A 489 12.03 2.07 6.38
CA ARG A 489 11.98 0.73 6.98
C ARG A 489 11.39 0.83 8.38
N PRO A 490 10.77 -0.24 8.90
CA PRO A 490 10.36 -0.29 10.30
C PRO A 490 11.56 -0.08 11.21
N PRO A 491 11.40 0.64 12.35
CA PRO A 491 12.47 0.77 13.33
C PRO A 491 12.87 -0.62 13.82
N ARG A 492 14.17 -0.84 14.04
CA ARG A 492 14.62 -2.09 14.67
C ARG A 492 13.98 -2.18 16.06
N PRO A 493 13.47 -3.35 16.48
CA PRO A 493 13.15 -3.53 17.89
C PRO A 493 14.41 -3.21 18.68
N SER A 494 14.27 -2.39 19.72
CA SER A 494 15.34 -2.14 20.69
C SER A 494 15.87 -3.50 21.09
N GLN A 495 17.14 -3.80 20.79
CA GLN A 495 17.76 -4.95 21.42
C GLN A 495 17.66 -4.70 22.91
N ILE A 496 16.84 -5.49 23.61
CA ILE A 496 16.85 -5.51 25.07
C ILE A 496 18.30 -5.82 25.39
N SER A 497 19.00 -4.87 26.00
CA SER A 497 20.36 -5.09 26.44
C SER A 497 20.33 -6.35 27.31
N PRO A 498 21.19 -7.36 27.07
CA PRO A 498 21.29 -8.51 27.96
C PRO A 498 21.60 -8.10 29.41
N ASP A 499 22.04 -6.86 29.64
CA ASP A 499 22.29 -6.27 30.95
C ASP A 499 21.04 -5.72 31.66
N SER A 500 19.84 -5.84 31.07
CA SER A 500 18.59 -5.37 31.67
C SER A 500 17.77 -6.46 32.37
N ILE A 501 18.35 -7.65 32.59
CA ILE A 501 17.83 -8.62 33.56
C ILE A 501 18.72 -8.51 34.80
N LEU A 502 18.31 -7.65 35.73
CA LEU A 502 18.75 -7.67 37.13
C LEU A 502 17.57 -8.05 38.02
#